data_AF-A0A379GAY8-F1
#
_entry.id   AF-A0A379GAY8-F1
#
_cell.length_a   1.000
_cell.length_b   1.000
_cell.length_c   1.000
_cell.angle_alpha   90.00
_cell.angle_beta   90.00
_cell.angle_gamma   90.00
#
_symmetry.space_group_name_H-M   'P 1'
#
loop_
_entity.id
_entity.type
_entity.pdbx_description
1 polymer ?
#
loop_
_entity_poly.entity_id
_entity_poly.type
_entity_poly.pdbx_seq_one_letter_code
_entity_poly.pdbx_strand_id
1 'polypeptide(L)' 'MSDNHTLQIEEILDLLPHRYPFLLVDRVLDFEEGKFLRAVKNVIF' A
#
# COMPACT_ATOMS: atom_id res chain seq x y z
N MET A 1 15.38 -16.39 2.42
CA MET A 1 15.19 -14.96 2.70
C MET A 1 13.85 -14.63 2.09
N SER A 2 12.79 -14.63 2.89
CA SER A 2 11.49 -14.15 2.44
C SER A 2 11.56 -12.63 2.51
N ASP A 3 11.87 -11.99 1.38
CA ASP A 3 11.84 -10.55 1.24
C ASP A 3 10.38 -10.10 1.37
N ASN A 4 9.96 -9.85 2.61
CA ASN A 4 8.60 -9.47 2.92
C ASN A 4 8.49 -7.95 2.70
N HIS A 5 8.20 -7.56 1.46
CA HIS A 5 8.14 -6.15 1.09
C HIS A 5 6.83 -5.53 1.62
N THR A 6 6.92 -4.93 2.79
CA THR A 6 5.83 -4.17 3.42
C THR A 6 6.04 -2.67 3.18
N LEU A 7 4.97 -1.93 2.91
CA LEU A 7 5.01 -0.46 2.79
C LEU A 7 3.97 0.15 3.74
N GLN A 8 4.38 1.18 4.46
CA GLN A 8 3.49 1.99 5.31
C GLN A 8 2.88 3.16 4.53
N ILE A 9 1.87 3.81 5.10
CA ILE A 9 1.09 4.85 4.42
C ILE A 9 1.95 6.06 4.01
N GLU A 10 2.97 6.40 4.78
CA GLU A 10 3.89 7.50 4.49
C GLU A 10 4.66 7.26 3.19
N GLU A 11 5.18 6.04 3.02
CA GLU A 11 5.90 5.65 1.80
C GLU A 11 4.95 5.64 0.59
N ILE A 12 3.72 5.15 0.77
CA ILE A 12 2.70 5.16 -0.28
C ILE A 12 2.35 6.59 -0.70
N LEU A 13 2.29 7.54 0.23
CA LEU A 13 2.00 8.95 -0.04
C LEU A 13 3.15 9.66 -0.77
N ASP A 14 4.38 9.24 -0.55
CA ASP A 14 5.56 9.75 -1.27
C ASP A 14 5.66 9.15 -2.67
N LEU A 15 5.30 7.88 -2.83
CA LEU A 15 5.30 7.18 -4.12
C LEU A 15 4.12 7.58 -5.01
N LEU A 16 2.95 7.83 -4.43
CA LEU A 16 1.73 8.15 -5.17
C LEU A 16 1.34 9.62 -4.98
N PRO A 17 0.99 10.35 -6.05
CA PRO A 17 0.46 11.71 -5.94
C PRO A 17 -0.98 11.75 -5.40
N HIS A 18 -1.65 10.60 -5.28
CA HIS A 18 -3.02 10.49 -4.80
C HIS A 18 -3.12 10.94 -3.35
N ARG A 19 -4.16 11.73 -3.05
CA ARG A 19 -4.50 12.20 -1.70
C ARG A 19 -5.98 11.92 -1.44
N TYR A 20 -6.43 12.19 -0.22
CA TYR A 20 -7.86 12.13 0.10
C TYR A 20 -8.67 12.96 -0.92
N PRO A 21 -9.81 12.46 -1.44
CA PRO A 21 -10.54 11.24 -1.05
C PRO A 21 -10.23 9.98 -1.90
N PHE A 22 -9.21 10.02 -2.77
CA PHE A 22 -8.94 8.95 -3.75
C PHE A 22 -7.83 7.97 -3.35
N LEU A 23 -7.09 8.23 -2.26
CA LEU A 23 -6.15 7.26 -1.73
C LEU A 23 -6.92 6.16 -0.99
N LEU A 24 -7.03 4.99 -1.62
CA LEU A 24 -7.82 3.85 -1.14
C LEU A 24 -6.94 2.68 -0.65
N VAL A 25 -5.71 2.97 -0.24
CA VAL A 25 -4.74 1.98 0.24
C VAL A 25 -4.12 2.50 1.52
N ASP A 26 -4.26 1.77 2.62
CA ASP A 26 -3.73 2.18 3.92
C ASP A 26 -2.39 1.51 4.24
N ARG A 27 -2.21 0.24 3.84
CA ARG A 27 -0.97 -0.51 4.09
C ARG A 27 -0.74 -1.60 3.06
N VAL A 28 0.50 -1.80 2.61
CA VAL A 28 0.92 -2.95 1.79
C VAL A 28 1.51 -4.03 2.69
N LEU A 29 0.97 -5.23 2.60
CA LEU A 29 1.41 -6.39 3.40
C LEU A 29 2.48 -7.22 2.71
N ASP A 30 2.41 -7.32 1.38
CA ASP A 30 3.35 -8.10 0.57
C ASP A 30 3.21 -7.69 -0.89
N PHE A 31 4.31 -7.67 -1.64
CA PHE A 31 4.28 -7.47 -3.08
C PHE A 31 5.49 -8.08 -3.79
N GLU A 32 5.27 -8.47 -5.04
CA GLU A 32 6.29 -8.86 -5.99
C GLU A 32 6.18 -7.95 -7.22
N GLU A 33 7.25 -7.19 -7.47
CA GLU A 33 7.30 -6.21 -8.56
C GLU A 33 6.95 -6.85 -9.91
N GLY A 34 6.01 -6.23 -10.62
CA GLY A 34 5.54 -6.71 -11.92
C GLY A 34 4.64 -7.97 -11.88
N LYS A 35 4.37 -8.54 -10.71
CA LYS A 35 3.49 -9.72 -10.57
C LYS A 35 2.25 -9.46 -9.71
N PHE A 36 2.42 -9.11 -8.44
CA PHE A 36 1.28 -8.95 -7.52
C PHE A 36 1.56 -7.95 -6.40
N LEU A 37 0.49 -7.39 -5.83
CA LEU A 37 0.54 -6.55 -4.63
C LEU A 37 -0.66 -6.87 -3.74
N ARG A 38 -0.40 -7.09 -2.45
CA ARG A 38 -1.42 -7.35 -1.43
C ARG A 38 -1.43 -6.18 -0.45
N ALA A 39 -2.54 -5.46 -0.43
CA ALA A 39 -2.72 -4.31 0.45
C ALA A 39 -4.07 -4.34 1.18
N VAL A 40 -4.17 -3.54 2.23
CA VAL A 40 -5.35 -3.42 3.10
C VAL A 40 -5.87 -1.98 3.06
N LYS A 41 -7.20 -1.87 3.04
CA LYS A 41 -7.95 -0.63 3.25
C LYS A 41 -8.92 -0.85 4.39
N ASN A 42 -8.80 -0.06 5.44
CA ASN A 42 -9.74 -0.04 6.54
C ASN A 42 -11.00 0.72 6.13
N VAL A 43 -12.16 0.13 6.45
CA VAL A 43 -13.46 0.76 6.23
C VAL A 43 -14.04 1.07 7.60
N ILE A 44 -14.23 2.37 7.87
CA ILE A 44 -14.95 2.87 9.03
C ILE A 44 -16.37 3.25 8.63
N PHE A 45 -17.33 2.98 9.52
CA PHE A 45 -18.76 3.26 9.35
C PHE A 45 -19.17 4.59 9.98
#